data_AF-A0A7Y3HSH9-F1
#
_entry.id   AF-A0A7Y3HSH9-F1
#
_cell.length_a   1.000
_cell.length_b   1.000
_cell.length_c   1.000
_cell.angle_alpha   90.00
_cell.angle_beta   90.00
_cell.angle_gamma   90.00
#
_symmetry.space_group_name_H-M   'P 1'
#
loop_
_entity.id
_entity.type
_entity.pdbx_description
1 polymer ?
#
loop_
_entity_poly.entity_id
_entity_poly.type
_entity_poly.pdbx_seq_one_letter_code
_entity_poly.pdbx_strand_id
1 'polypeptide(L)'
;EHSAQIYDISGEKMELIYDFPTHGEPHYAAGCPAELLRDNSKKIYRLDENKHPYAVTSPDQARVERSGKEVHIYMSTIRSHFTPDNIEGIKVGDKVYFHITNHEQDFDVPHGFSIIGQNTSELLIMPGQTKTSIWEPKQVGVWPFYCTDFCSALHQEMQGYVRVSPASSSLPLSWSLGE
;
A
#
# COMPACT_ATOMS: atom_id res chain seq x y z
N GLU A 1 4.58 25.95 15.51
CA GLU A 1 5.99 25.53 15.42
C GLU A 1 6.71 25.97 16.70
N HIS A 2 7.54 25.11 17.27
CA HIS A 2 8.40 25.37 18.42
C HIS A 2 9.86 25.26 18.00
N SER A 3 10.75 26.11 18.51
CA SER A 3 12.18 26.02 18.20
C SER A 3 12.81 24.82 18.92
N ALA A 4 13.62 24.06 18.19
CA ALA A 4 14.56 23.09 18.73
C ALA A 4 15.98 23.51 18.32
N GLN A 5 16.92 23.40 19.24
CA GLN A 5 18.28 23.90 19.06
C GLN A 5 19.30 22.77 19.27
N ILE A 6 20.26 22.67 18.36
CA ILE A 6 21.41 21.77 18.49
C ILE A 6 22.61 22.60 18.95
N TYR A 7 23.22 22.16 20.05
CA TYR A 7 24.45 22.73 20.59
C TYR A 7 25.60 21.73 20.43
N ASP A 8 26.74 22.20 19.91
CA ASP A 8 28.00 21.46 20.03
C ASP A 8 28.54 21.62 21.45
N ILE A 9 28.84 20.49 22.08
CA ILE A 9 29.35 20.39 23.45
C ILE A 9 30.71 19.68 23.50
N SER A 10 31.39 19.52 22.36
CA SER A 10 32.67 18.80 22.25
C SER A 10 33.87 19.60 22.78
N GLY A 11 33.77 20.93 22.80
CA GLY A 11 34.78 21.84 23.33
C GLY A 11 34.50 22.34 24.74
N GLU A 12 35.29 23.31 25.21
CA GLU A 12 35.12 23.91 26.55
C GLU A 12 33.89 24.82 26.68
N LYS A 13 33.38 25.34 25.56
CA LYS A 13 32.23 26.23 25.50
C LYS A 13 31.17 25.65 24.57
N MET A 14 29.92 25.62 25.03
CA MET A 14 28.79 25.22 24.18
C MET A 14 28.57 26.23 23.06
N GLU A 15 28.38 25.74 21.85
CA GLU A 15 28.13 26.57 20.66
C GLU A 15 26.80 26.17 20.02
N LEU A 16 25.92 27.15 19.79
CA LEU A 16 24.69 26.92 19.02
C LEU A 16 25.07 26.70 17.56
N ILE A 17 24.83 25.51 17.03
CA ILE A 17 25.16 25.16 15.64
C ILE A 17 23.94 25.08 14.73
N TYR A 18 22.73 24.92 15.28
CA TYR A 18 21.51 24.85 14.50
C TYR A 18 20.27 25.21 15.32
N ASP A 19 19.35 25.97 14.73
CA ASP A 19 18.03 26.29 15.28
C ASP A 19 16.99 25.97 14.21
N PHE A 20 15.97 25.17 14.54
CA PHE A 20 15.00 24.67 13.58
C PHE A 20 13.59 24.52 14.18
N PRO A 21 12.55 24.71 13.37
CA PRO A 21 11.17 24.56 13.82
C PRO A 21 10.81 23.08 14.00
N THR A 22 9.95 22.82 14.99
CA THR A 22 9.32 21.53 15.27
C THR A 22 7.81 21.68 15.37
N HIS A 23 7.08 20.70 14.83
CA HIS A 23 5.63 20.66 14.90
C HIS A 23 5.17 19.83 16.11
N GLY A 24 4.06 20.22 16.74
CA GLY A 24 3.42 19.42 17.79
C GLY A 24 4.11 19.40 19.16
N GLU A 25 5.06 20.31 19.43
CA GLU A 25 5.72 20.48 20.73
C GLU A 25 6.36 19.20 21.32
N PRO A 26 7.39 18.63 20.68
CA PRO A 26 8.06 17.45 21.23
C PRO A 26 8.64 17.73 22.63
N HIS A 27 8.24 16.95 23.63
CA HIS A 27 8.65 17.17 25.02
C HIS A 27 10.03 16.60 25.40
N TYR A 28 10.54 15.63 24.63
CA TYR A 28 11.82 14.97 24.91
C TYR A 28 12.43 14.38 23.64
N ALA A 29 13.76 14.24 23.62
CA ALA A 29 14.50 13.57 22.56
C ALA A 29 15.61 12.69 23.15
N ALA A 30 15.94 11.60 22.46
CA ALA A 30 17.06 10.72 22.80
C ALA A 30 17.86 10.41 21.53
N GLY A 31 19.19 10.45 21.65
CA GLY A 31 20.12 10.07 20.58
C GLY A 31 20.85 8.78 20.90
N CYS A 32 21.20 8.01 19.88
CA CYS A 32 22.10 6.87 20.00
C CYS A 32 23.00 6.76 18.76
N PRO A 33 24.18 6.11 18.86
CA PRO A 33 25.02 5.85 17.69
C PRO A 33 24.27 5.06 16.62
N ALA A 34 24.36 5.51 15.36
CA ALA A 34 23.65 4.89 14.23
C ALA A 34 23.98 3.40 14.04
N GLU A 35 25.20 2.98 14.41
CA GLU A 35 25.68 1.60 14.32
C GLU A 35 24.86 0.62 15.16
N LEU A 36 24.18 1.09 16.22
CA LEU A 36 23.29 0.26 17.03
C LEU A 36 22.02 -0.15 16.26
N LEU A 37 21.64 0.61 15.23
CA LEU A 37 20.38 0.43 14.50
C LEU A 37 20.58 -0.02 13.05
N ARG A 38 21.66 0.43 12.39
CA ARG A 38 21.88 0.24 10.95
C ARG A 38 21.73 -1.21 10.51
N ASP A 39 22.42 -2.11 11.20
CA ASP A 39 22.50 -3.52 10.82
C ASP A 39 21.23 -4.29 11.20
N ASN A 40 20.38 -3.71 12.07
CA ASN A 40 19.10 -4.26 12.51
C ASN A 40 17.90 -3.74 11.68
N SER A 41 18.13 -2.84 10.72
CA SER A 41 17.06 -2.27 9.89
C SER A 41 16.55 -3.29 8.86
N LYS A 42 15.31 -3.76 9.03
CA LYS A 42 14.65 -4.65 8.06
C LYS A 42 14.30 -3.85 6.79
N LYS A 43 15.00 -4.14 5.69
CA LYS A 43 14.82 -3.46 4.40
C LYS A 43 13.74 -4.08 3.53
N ILE A 44 13.69 -5.41 3.48
CA ILE A 44 12.78 -6.18 2.63
C ILE A 44 12.18 -7.30 3.49
N TYR A 45 10.87 -7.53 3.34
CA TYR A 45 10.21 -8.70 3.90
C TYR A 45 10.34 -9.85 2.90
N ARG A 46 10.66 -11.05 3.40
CA ARG A 46 10.81 -12.22 2.54
C ARG A 46 9.42 -12.72 2.14
N LEU A 47 9.16 -12.78 0.83
CA LEU A 47 7.86 -13.19 0.31
C LEU A 47 7.53 -14.65 0.68
N ASP A 48 8.54 -15.53 0.69
CA ASP A 48 8.41 -16.93 1.11
C ASP A 48 8.15 -17.10 2.62
N GLU A 49 8.44 -16.08 3.42
CA GLU A 49 8.13 -16.02 4.85
C GLU A 49 6.80 -15.31 5.14
N ASN A 50 6.08 -14.85 4.11
CA ASN A 50 4.83 -14.13 4.29
C ASN A 50 3.71 -15.09 4.75
N LYS A 51 3.30 -14.94 6.01
CA LYS A 51 2.26 -15.77 6.66
C LYS A 51 0.87 -15.12 6.65
N HIS A 52 0.67 -14.05 5.89
CA HIS A 52 -0.65 -13.43 5.80
C HIS A 52 -1.63 -14.42 5.16
N PRO A 53 -2.83 -14.64 5.73
CA PRO A 53 -3.76 -15.70 5.28
C PRO A 53 -4.25 -15.51 3.84
N TYR A 54 -4.19 -14.28 3.33
CA TYR A 54 -4.60 -13.90 1.98
C TYR A 54 -3.41 -13.54 1.07
N ALA A 55 -2.18 -13.94 1.42
CA ALA A 55 -1.02 -13.66 0.60
C ALA A 55 -1.12 -14.32 -0.79
N VAL A 56 -0.69 -13.58 -1.80
CA VAL A 56 -0.43 -14.08 -3.16
C VAL A 56 1.08 -14.17 -3.26
N THR A 57 1.67 -15.36 -3.09
CA THR A 57 3.14 -15.54 -3.13
C THR A 57 3.65 -15.92 -4.52
N SER A 58 2.74 -16.15 -5.45
CA SER A 58 3.03 -16.47 -6.86
C SER A 58 1.93 -15.89 -7.76
N PRO A 59 2.26 -15.45 -8.99
CA PRO A 59 1.30 -14.77 -9.88
C PRO A 59 0.04 -15.58 -10.19
N ASP A 60 0.13 -16.92 -10.27
CA ASP A 60 -0.99 -17.83 -10.53
C ASP A 60 -2.01 -17.91 -9.39
N GLN A 61 -1.70 -17.36 -8.22
CA GLN A 61 -2.63 -17.27 -7.10
C GLN A 61 -3.54 -16.03 -7.16
N ALA A 62 -3.26 -15.08 -8.08
CA ALA A 62 -4.09 -13.90 -8.28
C ALA A 62 -5.47 -14.28 -8.83
N ARG A 63 -6.54 -13.86 -8.15
CA ARG A 63 -7.91 -14.30 -8.45
C ARG A 63 -8.95 -13.41 -7.78
N VAL A 64 -10.19 -13.53 -8.24
CA VAL A 64 -11.34 -12.87 -7.60
C VAL A 64 -12.37 -13.93 -7.20
N GLU A 65 -12.75 -13.93 -5.93
CA GLU A 65 -13.70 -14.89 -5.35
C GLU A 65 -14.88 -14.15 -4.72
N ARG A 66 -16.08 -14.72 -4.81
CA ARG A 66 -17.28 -14.19 -4.15
C ARG A 66 -17.82 -15.18 -3.13
N SER A 67 -18.05 -14.68 -1.92
CA SER A 67 -18.77 -15.38 -0.84
C SER A 67 -19.98 -14.53 -0.44
N GLY A 68 -21.13 -14.81 -1.03
CA GLY A 68 -22.33 -14.00 -0.85
C GLY A 68 -22.14 -12.55 -1.32
N LYS A 69 -22.17 -11.60 -0.36
CA LYS A 69 -21.92 -10.17 -0.61
C LYS A 69 -20.45 -9.78 -0.46
N GLU A 70 -19.61 -10.67 0.06
CA GLU A 70 -18.18 -10.41 0.16
C GLU A 70 -17.51 -10.81 -1.15
N VAL A 71 -16.65 -9.94 -1.66
CA VAL A 71 -15.81 -10.22 -2.82
C VAL A 71 -14.36 -10.03 -2.43
N HIS A 72 -13.56 -11.08 -2.57
CA HIS A 72 -12.15 -11.11 -2.23
C HIS A 72 -11.33 -11.05 -3.52
N ILE A 73 -10.57 -9.98 -3.68
CA ILE A 73 -9.63 -9.76 -4.77
C ILE A 73 -8.25 -10.05 -4.22
N TYR A 74 -7.67 -11.17 -4.64
CA TYR A 74 -6.29 -11.55 -4.31
C TYR A 74 -5.39 -11.03 -5.41
N MET A 75 -4.53 -10.08 -5.04
CA MET A 75 -3.77 -9.27 -5.97
C MET A 75 -2.28 -9.33 -5.65
N SER A 76 -1.46 -9.38 -6.69
CA SER A 76 -0.03 -9.10 -6.61
C SER A 76 0.29 -7.73 -7.20
N THR A 77 1.37 -7.13 -6.71
CA THR A 77 1.99 -5.96 -7.33
C THR A 77 3.45 -6.22 -7.62
N ILE A 78 3.85 -5.81 -8.82
CA ILE A 78 5.24 -5.63 -9.22
C ILE A 78 5.29 -4.30 -9.99
N ARG A 79 6.45 -3.66 -10.09
CA ARG A 79 6.62 -2.33 -10.66
C ARG A 79 5.75 -2.12 -11.91
N SER A 80 4.99 -1.03 -11.86
CA SER A 80 4.10 -0.58 -12.92
C SER A 80 2.82 -1.42 -13.13
N HIS A 81 2.59 -2.49 -12.36
CA HIS A 81 1.48 -3.41 -12.60
C HIS A 81 0.77 -3.89 -11.33
N PHE A 82 -0.56 -3.81 -11.36
CA PHE A 82 -1.43 -4.61 -10.52
C PHE A 82 -1.84 -5.89 -11.27
N THR A 83 -2.04 -6.98 -10.54
CA THR A 83 -2.57 -8.21 -11.13
C THR A 83 -3.54 -8.85 -10.14
N PRO A 84 -4.86 -8.90 -10.40
CA PRO A 84 -5.54 -8.39 -11.61
C PRO A 84 -5.63 -6.86 -11.68
N ASP A 85 -5.81 -6.32 -12.88
CA ASP A 85 -5.96 -4.87 -13.15
C ASP A 85 -7.32 -4.48 -13.77
N ASN A 86 -8.06 -5.39 -14.39
CA ASN A 86 -9.44 -5.16 -14.84
C ASN A 86 -10.36 -6.18 -14.20
N ILE A 87 -11.41 -5.72 -13.51
CA ILE A 87 -12.30 -6.57 -12.70
C ILE A 87 -13.75 -6.23 -12.99
N GLU A 88 -14.55 -7.20 -13.41
CA GLU A 88 -15.99 -7.09 -13.58
C GLU A 88 -16.77 -8.00 -12.62
N GLY A 89 -18.09 -7.79 -12.57
CA GLY A 89 -19.03 -8.58 -11.77
C GLY A 89 -19.15 -8.13 -10.31
N ILE A 90 -18.54 -7.00 -9.94
CA ILE A 90 -18.79 -6.31 -8.67
C ILE A 90 -20.14 -5.60 -8.75
N LYS A 91 -20.86 -5.52 -7.63
CA LYS A 91 -22.21 -4.96 -7.54
C LYS A 91 -22.31 -3.92 -6.43
N VAL A 92 -23.22 -2.97 -6.61
CA VAL A 92 -23.60 -2.07 -5.50
C VAL A 92 -24.09 -2.89 -4.31
N GLY A 93 -23.53 -2.62 -3.13
CA GLY A 93 -23.84 -3.34 -1.89
C GLY A 93 -22.97 -4.56 -1.61
N ASP A 94 -21.99 -4.84 -2.47
CA ASP A 94 -20.89 -5.75 -2.13
C ASP A 94 -19.94 -5.11 -1.10
N LYS A 95 -19.27 -5.96 -0.34
CA LYS A 95 -18.11 -5.60 0.48
C LYS A 95 -16.88 -6.19 -0.17
N VAL A 96 -16.06 -5.33 -0.76
CA VAL A 96 -14.92 -5.72 -1.59
C VAL A 96 -13.64 -5.63 -0.76
N TYR A 97 -12.92 -6.75 -0.66
CA TYR A 97 -11.62 -6.84 0.01
C TYR A 97 -10.54 -6.94 -1.04
N PHE A 98 -9.59 -6.00 -1.05
CA PHE A 98 -8.37 -6.07 -1.84
C PHE A 98 -7.24 -6.59 -0.97
N HIS A 99 -6.82 -7.83 -1.19
CA HIS A 99 -5.66 -8.44 -0.55
C HIS A 99 -4.45 -8.31 -1.47
N ILE A 100 -3.58 -7.35 -1.17
CA ILE A 100 -2.53 -6.91 -2.11
C ILE A 100 -1.18 -7.32 -1.56
N THR A 101 -0.44 -8.11 -2.33
CA THR A 101 0.90 -8.60 -1.99
C THR A 101 1.96 -7.97 -2.87
N ASN A 102 2.93 -7.29 -2.27
CA ASN A 102 4.05 -6.68 -2.99
C ASN A 102 5.14 -7.71 -3.29
N HIS A 103 5.42 -7.95 -4.56
CA HIS A 103 6.39 -8.93 -5.08
C HIS A 103 7.78 -8.34 -5.34
N GLU A 104 7.99 -7.05 -5.06
CA GLU A 104 9.31 -6.43 -5.21
C GLU A 104 10.37 -7.13 -4.35
N GLN A 105 11.56 -7.24 -4.92
CA GLN A 105 12.75 -7.79 -4.26
C GLN A 105 13.81 -6.72 -4.01
N ASP A 106 13.51 -5.47 -4.35
CA ASP A 106 14.40 -4.33 -4.15
C ASP A 106 13.98 -3.54 -2.90
N PHE A 107 14.98 -2.96 -2.23
CA PHE A 107 14.74 -2.04 -1.11
C PHE A 107 14.07 -0.76 -1.61
N ASP A 108 13.18 -0.21 -0.78
CA ASP A 108 12.54 1.10 -1.02
C ASP A 108 11.69 1.15 -2.30
N VAL A 109 11.06 0.02 -2.62
CA VAL A 109 10.03 -0.06 -3.67
C VAL A 109 8.67 -0.43 -3.03
N PRO A 110 8.11 0.43 -2.17
CA PRO A 110 6.75 0.24 -1.70
C PRO A 110 5.77 0.47 -2.85
N HIS A 111 4.58 -0.12 -2.73
CA HIS A 111 3.45 0.20 -3.59
C HIS A 111 2.34 0.84 -2.76
N GLY A 112 1.74 1.87 -3.33
CA GLY A 112 0.52 2.46 -2.82
C GLY A 112 -0.71 1.69 -3.31
N PHE A 113 -1.85 1.85 -2.62
CA PHE A 113 -3.15 1.47 -3.17
C PHE A 113 -4.24 2.42 -2.69
N SER A 114 -4.96 2.98 -3.65
CA SER A 114 -6.20 3.73 -3.44
C SER A 114 -7.19 3.41 -4.55
N ILE A 115 -8.48 3.47 -4.24
CA ILE A 115 -9.58 3.39 -5.21
C ILE A 115 -10.52 4.57 -4.97
N ILE A 116 -10.97 5.19 -6.05
CA ILE A 116 -11.86 6.35 -5.95
C ILE A 116 -13.12 5.99 -5.15
N GLY A 117 -13.54 6.91 -4.28
CA GLY A 117 -14.74 6.74 -3.46
C GLY A 117 -14.55 5.83 -2.23
N GLN A 118 -13.36 5.30 -1.98
CA GLN A 118 -13.05 4.63 -0.72
C GLN A 118 -12.84 5.66 0.39
N ASN A 119 -13.56 5.51 1.51
CA ASN A 119 -13.53 6.45 2.63
C ASN A 119 -12.52 6.04 3.71
N THR A 120 -11.26 5.86 3.33
CA THR A 120 -10.15 5.54 4.25
C THR A 120 -8.86 6.13 3.69
N SER A 121 -7.85 6.21 4.55
CA SER A 121 -6.47 6.44 4.13
C SER A 121 -6.01 5.29 3.22
N GLU A 122 -5.31 5.65 2.15
CA GLU A 122 -4.63 4.73 1.24
C GLU A 122 -3.71 3.73 1.96
N LEU A 123 -3.33 2.66 1.26
CA LEU A 123 -2.38 1.69 1.78
C LEU A 123 -0.97 1.97 1.25
N LEU A 124 0.02 1.79 2.12
CA LEU A 124 1.43 1.61 1.74
C LEU A 124 1.83 0.16 2.01
N ILE A 125 2.37 -0.52 0.99
CA ILE A 125 2.64 -1.95 1.00
C ILE A 125 4.13 -2.16 0.71
N MET A 126 4.90 -2.51 1.74
CA MET A 126 6.34 -2.71 1.61
C MET A 126 6.67 -4.00 0.84
N PRO A 127 7.85 -4.09 0.18
CA PRO A 127 8.33 -5.31 -0.47
C PRO A 127 8.14 -6.57 0.39
N GLY A 128 7.46 -7.58 -0.16
CA GLY A 128 7.16 -8.86 0.46
C GLY A 128 5.98 -8.88 1.44
N GLN A 129 5.34 -7.74 1.72
CA GLN A 129 4.16 -7.69 2.59
C GLN A 129 2.85 -7.93 1.84
N THR A 130 1.84 -8.39 2.57
CA THR A 130 0.44 -8.34 2.16
C THR A 130 -0.34 -7.39 3.06
N LYS A 131 -1.17 -6.53 2.47
CA LYS A 131 -2.13 -5.68 3.20
C LYS A 131 -3.53 -5.89 2.63
N THR A 132 -4.55 -5.60 3.44
CA THR A 132 -5.95 -5.70 3.01
C THR A 132 -6.63 -4.34 3.08
N SER A 133 -7.26 -3.94 1.97
CA SER A 133 -8.11 -2.75 1.86
C SER A 133 -9.57 -3.18 1.74
N ILE A 134 -10.50 -2.41 2.33
CA ILE A 134 -11.94 -2.67 2.23
C ILE A 134 -12.61 -1.51 1.50
N TRP A 135 -13.41 -1.84 0.49
CA TRP A 135 -14.18 -0.89 -0.30
C TRP A 135 -15.64 -1.34 -0.44
N GLU A 136 -16.57 -0.41 -0.26
CA GLU A 136 -18.01 -0.66 -0.40
C GLU A 136 -18.57 0.25 -1.50
N PRO A 137 -18.69 -0.25 -2.75
CA PRO A 137 -19.17 0.55 -3.86
C PRO A 137 -20.64 0.94 -3.68
N LYS A 138 -20.90 2.25 -3.72
CA LYS A 138 -22.24 2.83 -3.51
C LYS A 138 -22.97 3.14 -4.81
N GLN A 139 -22.27 3.17 -5.95
CA GLN A 139 -22.82 3.60 -7.23
C GLN A 139 -22.28 2.75 -8.39
N VAL A 140 -23.13 2.55 -9.39
CA VAL A 140 -22.79 1.87 -10.65
C VAL A 140 -21.79 2.71 -11.44
N GLY A 141 -20.82 2.07 -12.09
CA GLY A 141 -19.84 2.77 -12.91
C GLY A 141 -18.53 2.00 -13.06
N VAL A 142 -17.53 2.67 -13.61
CA VAL A 142 -16.15 2.18 -13.67
C VAL A 142 -15.34 2.97 -12.66
N TRP A 143 -14.69 2.27 -11.74
CA TRP A 143 -13.99 2.84 -10.60
C TRP A 143 -12.50 2.52 -10.71
N PRO A 144 -11.65 3.51 -10.96
CA PRO A 144 -10.22 3.30 -11.06
C PRO A 144 -9.61 3.14 -9.66
N PHE A 145 -8.67 2.22 -9.55
CA PHE A 145 -7.69 2.14 -8.47
C PHE A 145 -6.29 2.35 -9.03
N TYR A 146 -5.39 2.86 -8.21
CA TYR A 146 -4.05 3.22 -8.65
C TYR A 146 -3.02 3.15 -7.53
N CYS A 147 -1.74 3.07 -7.93
CA CYS A 147 -0.62 3.13 -7.01
C CYS A 147 -0.36 4.58 -6.60
N THR A 148 -0.50 4.88 -5.31
CA THR A 148 -0.29 6.23 -4.76
C THR A 148 1.19 6.56 -4.54
N ASP A 149 2.06 5.54 -4.52
CA ASP A 149 3.48 5.70 -4.26
C ASP A 149 4.30 5.67 -5.57
N PHE A 150 5.38 6.46 -5.64
CA PHE A 150 6.23 6.53 -6.82
C PHE A 150 7.15 5.31 -6.87
N CYS A 151 6.66 4.21 -7.43
CA CYS A 151 7.39 2.95 -7.46
C CYS A 151 8.26 2.74 -8.71
N SER A 152 8.02 3.49 -9.78
CA SER A 152 8.73 3.36 -11.07
C SER A 152 8.53 4.59 -11.97
N ALA A 153 9.28 4.67 -13.07
CA ALA A 153 9.04 5.69 -14.10
C ALA A 153 7.63 5.62 -14.70
N LEU A 154 7.02 4.42 -14.73
CA LEU A 154 5.66 4.19 -15.21
C LEU A 154 4.64 4.07 -14.05
N HIS A 155 4.86 4.80 -12.95
CA HIS A 155 3.95 4.77 -11.81
C HIS A 155 2.55 5.30 -12.16
N GLN A 156 2.46 6.26 -13.08
CA GLN A 156 1.18 6.85 -13.48
C GLN A 156 0.31 5.88 -14.28
N GLU A 157 0.94 4.90 -14.93
CA GLU A 157 0.31 3.80 -15.65
C GLU A 157 -0.08 2.64 -14.75
N MET A 158 0.41 2.61 -13.50
CA MET A 158 0.09 1.59 -12.52
C MET A 158 -1.32 1.83 -11.93
N GLN A 159 -2.32 1.44 -12.71
CA GLN A 159 -3.73 1.59 -12.40
C GLN A 159 -4.52 0.36 -12.85
N GLY A 160 -5.72 0.24 -12.33
CA GLY A 160 -6.69 -0.75 -12.76
C GLY A 160 -8.11 -0.24 -12.57
N TYR A 161 -9.08 -1.03 -13.01
CA TYR A 161 -10.47 -0.65 -13.06
C TYR A 161 -11.35 -1.75 -12.46
N VAL A 162 -12.34 -1.31 -11.68
CA VAL A 162 -13.45 -2.15 -11.24
C VAL A 162 -14.74 -1.67 -11.85
N ARG A 163 -15.43 -2.53 -12.59
CA ARG A 163 -16.78 -2.27 -13.07
C ARG A 163 -17.82 -2.69 -12.03
N VAL A 164 -18.49 -1.70 -11.46
CA VAL A 164 -19.60 -1.89 -10.52
C VAL A 164 -20.92 -1.89 -11.28
N SER A 165 -21.68 -2.96 -11.13
CA SER A 165 -23.00 -3.16 -11.71
C SER A 165 -24.13 -2.89 -10.70
N PRO A 166 -25.39 -2.72 -11.18
CA PRO A 166 -26.54 -2.71 -10.29
C PRO A 166 -26.62 -3.99 -9.44
N ALA A 167 -27.23 -3.91 -8.26
CA ALA A 167 -27.41 -5.07 -7.37
C ALA A 167 -28.16 -6.25 -8.04
N SER A 168 -29.04 -5.96 -9.01
CA SER A 168 -29.79 -6.94 -9.80
C SER A 168 -29.00 -7.58 -10.95
N SER A 169 -27.76 -7.16 -11.20
CA SER A 169 -26.95 -7.66 -12.31
C SER A 169 -26.66 -9.15 -12.18
N SER A 170 -26.74 -9.87 -13.30
CA SER A 170 -26.34 -11.28 -13.45
C SER A 170 -24.94 -11.45 -14.06
N LEU A 171 -24.20 -10.36 -14.28
CA LEU A 171 -22.84 -10.46 -14.81
C LEU A 171 -21.96 -11.32 -13.89
N PRO A 172 -21.29 -12.36 -14.43
CA PRO A 172 -20.37 -13.16 -13.65
C PRO A 172 -19.13 -12.33 -13.27
N LEU A 173 -18.39 -12.79 -12.25
CA LEU A 173 -17.05 -12.26 -12.01
C LEU A 173 -16.15 -12.60 -13.21
N SER A 174 -15.38 -11.62 -13.65
CA SER A 174 -14.28 -11.81 -14.60
C SER A 174 -13.14 -10.84 -14.27
N TRP A 175 -11.92 -11.22 -14.62
CA TRP A 175 -10.74 -10.39 -14.40
C TRP A 175 -9.61 -10.74 -15.37
N SER A 176 -8.72 -9.77 -15.61
CA SER A 176 -7.49 -9.95 -16.39
C SER A 176 -6.30 -10.31 -15.51
N LEU A 177 -5.35 -11.06 -16.06
CA LEU A 177 -4.06 -11.37 -15.42
C LEU A 177 -2.87 -10.89 -16.27
N GLY A 178 -3.05 -9.81 -17.05
CA GLY A 178 -2.01 -9.23 -17.92
C GLY A 178 -2.00 -9.74 -19.36
N GLU A 179 -3.17 -10.00 -19.96
CA GLU A 179 -3.35 -10.21 -21.42
C GLU A 179 -3.79 -8.93 -22.13
#